data_AF-A0A485LQT4-F1
#
_entry.id   AF-A0A485LQT4-F1
#
_cell.length_a   1.000
_cell.length_b   1.000
_cell.length_c   1.000
_cell.angle_alpha   90.00
_cell.angle_beta   90.00
_cell.angle_gamma   90.00
#
_symmetry.space_group_name_H-M   'P 1'
#
loop_
_entity.id
_entity.type
_entity.pdbx_description
1 polymer ?
#
loop_
_entity_poly.entity_id
_entity_poly.type
_entity_poly.pdbx_seq_one_letter_code
_entity_poly.pdbx_strand_id
1 'polypeptide(L)'
;MGGKFSQVHYREKDTAVVREYELLAQLWGKPELELISAQLRRISFNFCLTRDQFQEMLQLHHNDLFRPLVCTWFDQLKNTESSTVVNGLEFVAALAITCETGKLLDKVGFVFDLFDFDHTGALTKDELMILLKSSVRGLTKLTQGLGIQLAKLCPMAQIEDLASVCFRHCGLDTTDDLRKDSFLKWVCATPKLTNLLQCYVPKDKLTIDDAAASIQRVARGMLGRNFVQELKLHKRILMDQELDIAVRVSR
;
A
#
# COMPACT_ATOMS: atom_id res chain seq x y z
N MET A 1 16.58 0.01 15.74
CA MET A 1 15.91 1.08 14.95
C MET A 1 14.43 1.17 15.35
N GLY A 2 14.16 1.48 16.61
CA GLY A 2 12.80 1.62 17.16
C GLY A 2 12.63 3.03 17.67
N GLY A 3 11.56 3.71 17.25
CA GLY A 3 11.25 5.06 17.72
C GLY A 3 10.63 5.93 16.64
N LYS A 4 9.30 5.77 16.47
CA LYS A 4 8.29 6.59 15.75
C LYS A 4 7.32 5.78 14.88
N PHE A 5 7.61 4.51 14.61
CA PHE A 5 6.93 3.75 13.55
C PHE A 5 6.17 2.49 14.01
N SER A 6 6.09 2.25 15.31
CA SER A 6 5.55 1.01 15.90
C SER A 6 4.03 0.99 16.10
N GLN A 7 3.30 2.04 15.72
CA GLN A 7 1.89 2.25 16.13
C GLN A 7 0.87 2.39 14.99
N VAL A 8 1.27 2.32 13.73
CA VAL A 8 0.29 2.40 12.61
C VAL A 8 -0.30 1.00 12.38
N HIS A 9 -1.46 0.75 12.98
CA HIS A 9 -2.36 -0.33 12.59
C HIS A 9 -3.42 0.26 11.66
N TYR A 10 -3.49 -0.22 10.42
CA TYR A 10 -4.65 0.03 9.58
C TYR A 10 -5.78 -0.87 10.10
N ARG A 11 -6.92 -0.26 10.41
CA ARG A 11 -8.15 -1.04 10.68
C ARG A 11 -8.84 -1.24 9.34
N GLU A 12 -9.54 -2.36 9.15
CA GLU A 12 -10.26 -2.66 7.89
C GLU A 12 -11.21 -1.54 7.46
N LYS A 13 -11.84 -0.87 8.43
CA LYS A 13 -12.69 0.30 8.20
C LYS A 13 -11.95 1.53 7.66
N ASP A 14 -10.65 1.64 7.95
CA ASP A 14 -9.79 2.74 7.52
C ASP A 14 -9.10 2.43 6.17
N THR A 15 -9.39 1.26 5.57
CA THR A 15 -8.91 0.78 4.27
C THR A 15 -10.05 0.35 3.34
N ALA A 16 -11.30 0.62 3.70
CA ALA A 16 -12.45 0.21 2.90
C ALA A 16 -12.42 0.90 1.53
N VAL A 17 -12.72 0.16 0.47
CA VAL A 17 -12.92 0.74 -0.86
C VAL A 17 -14.15 1.66 -0.81
N VAL A 18 -14.11 2.84 -1.46
CA VAL A 18 -15.30 3.71 -1.52
C VAL A 18 -16.40 3.01 -2.32
N ARG A 19 -17.66 3.26 -1.94
CA ARG A 19 -18.83 2.51 -2.42
C ARG A 19 -18.90 2.46 -3.94
N GLU A 20 -18.47 3.53 -4.60
CA GLU A 20 -18.48 3.66 -6.05
C GLU A 20 -17.58 2.65 -6.75
N TYR A 21 -16.46 2.22 -6.15
CA TYR A 21 -15.53 1.25 -6.75
C TYR A 21 -15.65 -0.16 -6.16
N GLU A 22 -16.53 -0.40 -5.18
CA GLU A 22 -16.71 -1.73 -4.56
C GLU A 22 -16.99 -2.82 -5.61
N LEU A 23 -17.90 -2.55 -6.54
CA LEU A 23 -18.25 -3.50 -7.61
C LEU A 23 -17.05 -3.86 -8.49
N LEU A 24 -16.19 -2.89 -8.81
CA LEU A 24 -14.98 -3.14 -9.58
C LEU A 24 -13.96 -3.94 -8.76
N ALA A 25 -13.74 -3.57 -7.50
CA ALA A 25 -12.81 -4.28 -6.62
C ALA A 25 -13.23 -5.75 -6.37
N GLN A 26 -14.54 -6.02 -6.31
CA GLN A 26 -15.07 -7.37 -6.11
C GLN A 26 -15.04 -8.22 -7.38
N LEU A 27 -15.38 -7.63 -8.53
CA LEU A 27 -15.57 -8.38 -9.77
C LEU A 27 -14.32 -8.47 -10.64
N TRP A 28 -13.42 -7.47 -10.58
CA TRP A 28 -12.24 -7.43 -11.44
C TRP A 28 -11.06 -8.12 -10.75
N GLY A 29 -10.73 -9.30 -11.26
CA GLY A 29 -9.53 -10.03 -10.88
C GLY A 29 -8.37 -9.70 -11.79
N LYS A 30 -7.32 -10.51 -11.69
CA LYS A 30 -6.13 -10.38 -12.54
C LYS A 30 -6.44 -10.34 -14.07
N PRO A 31 -7.33 -11.18 -14.63
CA PRO A 31 -7.59 -11.16 -16.07
C PRO A 31 -8.18 -9.84 -16.57
N GLU A 32 -9.13 -9.27 -15.83
CA GLU A 32 -9.74 -7.98 -16.16
C GLU A 32 -8.71 -6.85 -16.05
N LEU A 33 -7.84 -6.90 -15.03
CA LEU A 33 -6.78 -5.92 -14.84
C LEU A 33 -5.71 -6.00 -15.94
N GLU A 34 -5.38 -7.20 -16.43
CA GLU A 34 -4.50 -7.40 -17.59
C GLU A 34 -5.12 -6.78 -18.86
N LEU A 35 -6.42 -6.99 -19.08
CA LEU A 35 -7.14 -6.41 -20.22
C LEU A 35 -7.11 -4.88 -20.20
N ILE A 36 -7.50 -4.25 -19.09
CA ILE A 36 -7.55 -2.78 -19.01
C ILE A 36 -6.15 -2.17 -19.04
N SER A 37 -5.12 -2.84 -18.50
CA SER A 37 -3.74 -2.33 -18.53
C SER A 37 -3.16 -2.37 -19.95
N ALA A 38 -3.47 -3.41 -20.73
CA ALA A 38 -3.14 -3.47 -22.14
C ALA A 38 -3.87 -2.38 -22.95
N GLN A 39 -5.15 -2.15 -22.66
CA GLN A 39 -5.93 -1.08 -23.31
C GLN A 39 -5.42 0.31 -22.96
N LEU A 40 -5.05 0.56 -21.70
CA LEU A 40 -4.43 1.80 -21.26
C LEU A 40 -3.18 2.13 -22.08
N ARG A 41 -2.27 1.15 -22.23
CA ARG A 41 -1.04 1.30 -23.03
C ARG A 41 -1.33 1.55 -24.51
N ARG A 42 -2.44 1.01 -25.05
CA ARG A 42 -2.87 1.23 -26.44
C ARG A 42 -3.46 2.62 -26.67
N ILE A 43 -4.28 3.12 -25.73
CA ILE A 43 -5.09 4.33 -25.93
C ILE A 43 -4.34 5.61 -25.53
N SER A 44 -3.37 5.53 -24.60
CA SER A 44 -2.65 6.69 -24.12
C SER A 44 -1.16 6.44 -23.90
N PHE A 45 -0.32 7.22 -24.59
CA PHE A 45 1.13 7.17 -24.47
C PHE A 45 1.64 7.70 -23.11
N ASN A 46 0.97 8.70 -22.55
CA ASN A 46 1.34 9.32 -21.26
C ASN A 46 0.45 8.85 -20.10
N PHE A 47 -0.43 7.88 -20.35
CA PHE A 47 -1.39 7.32 -19.41
C PHE A 47 -2.42 8.32 -18.85
N CYS A 48 -2.45 9.55 -19.35
CA CYS A 48 -3.52 10.49 -19.08
C CYS A 48 -4.69 10.20 -20.03
N LEU A 49 -5.88 10.07 -19.48
CA LEU A 49 -7.09 9.70 -20.20
C LEU A 49 -8.07 10.86 -20.16
N THR A 50 -8.58 11.28 -21.32
CA THR A 50 -9.82 12.07 -21.39
C THR A 50 -11.01 11.20 -20.96
N ARG A 51 -12.18 11.83 -20.80
CA ARG A 51 -13.42 11.11 -20.47
C ARG A 51 -13.74 10.02 -21.49
N ASP A 52 -13.57 10.32 -22.77
CA ASP A 52 -13.86 9.37 -23.85
C ASP A 52 -12.85 8.22 -23.87
N GLN A 53 -11.57 8.51 -23.67
CA GLN A 53 -10.52 7.49 -23.58
C GLN A 53 -10.71 6.59 -22.34
N PHE A 54 -11.15 7.15 -21.21
CA PHE A 54 -11.47 6.38 -20.02
C PHE A 54 -12.67 5.45 -20.27
N GLN A 55 -13.71 5.94 -20.95
CA GLN A 55 -14.86 5.11 -21.37
C GLN A 55 -14.47 4.00 -22.36
N GLU A 56 -13.57 4.30 -23.30
CA GLU A 56 -13.03 3.31 -24.25
C GLU A 56 -12.23 2.24 -23.51
N MET A 57 -11.38 2.64 -22.57
CA MET A 57 -10.56 1.73 -21.75
C MET A 57 -11.43 0.78 -20.90
N LEU A 58 -12.58 1.21 -20.38
CA LEU A 58 -13.41 0.31 -19.58
C LEU A 58 -14.29 -0.62 -20.43
N GLN A 59 -14.53 -0.29 -21.71
CA GLN A 59 -15.46 -0.99 -22.60
C GLN A 59 -16.90 -1.15 -22.05
N LEU A 60 -17.28 -0.36 -21.05
CA LEU A 60 -18.62 -0.40 -20.43
C LEU A 60 -19.62 0.54 -21.11
N HIS A 61 -19.18 1.34 -22.08
CA HIS A 61 -19.98 2.40 -22.70
C HIS A 61 -21.18 1.90 -23.53
N HIS A 62 -21.20 0.61 -23.90
CA HIS A 62 -22.32 -0.03 -24.59
C HIS A 62 -23.52 -0.30 -23.67
N ASN A 63 -23.35 -0.17 -22.35
CA ASN A 63 -24.40 -0.45 -21.38
C ASN A 63 -24.80 0.83 -20.64
N ASP A 64 -26.04 1.27 -20.89
CA ASP A 64 -26.60 2.50 -20.32
C ASP A 64 -26.62 2.52 -18.79
N LEU A 65 -26.62 1.35 -18.13
CA LEU A 65 -26.55 1.25 -16.67
C LEU A 65 -25.20 1.69 -16.11
N PHE A 66 -24.11 1.44 -16.84
CA PHE A 66 -22.76 1.78 -16.39
C PHE A 66 -22.34 3.20 -16.79
N ARG A 67 -23.01 3.82 -17.76
CA ARG A 67 -22.65 5.16 -18.26
C ARG A 67 -22.60 6.23 -17.15
N PRO A 68 -23.58 6.35 -16.23
CA PRO A 68 -23.51 7.29 -15.12
C PRO A 68 -22.36 6.97 -14.16
N LEU A 69 -22.13 5.68 -13.86
CA LEU A 69 -21.07 5.23 -12.97
C LEU A 69 -19.69 5.59 -13.52
N VAL A 70 -19.45 5.37 -14.81
CA VAL A 70 -18.17 5.70 -15.46
C VAL A 70 -17.91 7.21 -15.43
N CYS A 71 -18.94 8.04 -15.62
CA CYS A 71 -18.82 9.49 -15.45
C CYS A 71 -18.44 9.87 -14.01
N THR A 72 -19.10 9.26 -13.01
CA THR A 72 -18.79 9.48 -11.59
C THR A 72 -17.35 9.05 -11.25
N TRP A 73 -16.92 7.88 -11.71
CA TRP A 73 -15.55 7.39 -11.51
C TRP A 73 -14.53 8.36 -12.12
N PHE A 74 -14.77 8.80 -13.36
CA PHE A 74 -13.89 9.77 -14.01
C PHE A 74 -13.77 11.07 -13.20
N ASP A 75 -14.90 11.63 -12.75
CA ASP A 75 -14.90 12.90 -12.01
C ASP A 75 -14.22 12.76 -10.64
N GLN A 76 -14.37 11.62 -9.96
CA GLN A 76 -13.69 11.32 -8.68
C GLN A 76 -12.17 11.07 -8.85
N LEU A 77 -11.74 10.60 -10.01
CA LEU A 77 -10.33 10.33 -10.29
C LEU A 77 -9.54 11.57 -10.67
N LYS A 78 -10.19 12.71 -10.91
CA LYS A 78 -9.51 13.97 -11.23
C LYS A 78 -8.64 14.44 -10.07
N ASN A 79 -7.48 15.01 -10.41
CA ASN A 79 -6.60 15.64 -9.41
C ASN A 79 -7.12 17.02 -8.94
N THR A 80 -7.87 17.70 -9.82
CA THR A 80 -8.51 18.99 -9.54
C THR A 80 -9.89 19.01 -10.20
N GLU A 81 -10.83 19.80 -9.70
CA GLU A 81 -12.19 19.90 -10.27
C GLU A 81 -12.17 20.34 -11.75
N SER A 82 -11.21 21.18 -12.11
CA SER A 82 -10.99 21.68 -13.47
C SER A 82 -10.25 20.72 -14.39
N SER A 83 -9.76 19.59 -13.87
CA SER A 83 -8.98 18.65 -14.68
C SER A 83 -9.87 18.00 -15.74
N THR A 84 -9.38 17.98 -16.98
CA THR A 84 -10.05 17.33 -18.11
C THR A 84 -9.55 15.92 -18.36
N VAL A 85 -8.58 15.46 -17.58
CA VAL A 85 -7.93 14.15 -17.71
C VAL A 85 -7.74 13.47 -16.35
N VAL A 86 -7.63 12.15 -16.37
CA VAL A 86 -7.29 11.33 -15.20
C VAL A 86 -6.07 10.47 -15.50
N ASN A 87 -5.30 10.11 -14.49
CA ASN A 87 -4.17 9.21 -14.66
C ASN A 87 -4.65 7.75 -14.58
N GLY A 88 -4.56 7.03 -15.69
CA GLY A 88 -4.98 5.62 -15.77
C GLY A 88 -4.14 4.70 -14.88
N LEU A 89 -2.84 4.98 -14.69
CA LEU A 89 -1.98 4.18 -13.82
C LEU A 89 -2.39 4.28 -12.35
N GLU A 90 -2.86 5.45 -11.91
CA GLU A 90 -3.40 5.62 -10.55
C GLU A 90 -4.64 4.72 -10.35
N PHE A 91 -5.51 4.63 -11.34
CA PHE A 91 -6.72 3.82 -11.29
C PHE A 91 -6.41 2.31 -11.30
N VAL A 92 -5.62 1.84 -12.29
CA VAL A 92 -5.30 0.42 -12.45
C VAL A 92 -4.46 -0.09 -11.28
N ALA A 93 -3.45 0.67 -10.82
CA ALA A 93 -2.61 0.26 -9.69
C ALA A 93 -3.44 0.15 -8.39
N ALA A 94 -4.35 1.08 -8.15
CA ALA A 94 -5.20 1.03 -6.97
C ALA A 94 -6.16 -0.15 -7.02
N LEU A 95 -6.83 -0.42 -8.15
CA LEU A 95 -7.67 -1.60 -8.32
C LEU A 95 -6.89 -2.91 -8.17
N ALA A 96 -5.67 -2.99 -8.69
CA ALA A 96 -4.83 -4.17 -8.53
C ALA A 96 -4.47 -4.46 -7.07
N ILE A 97 -4.29 -3.42 -6.26
CA ILE A 97 -4.06 -3.55 -4.83
C ILE A 97 -5.37 -3.95 -4.13
N THR A 98 -6.47 -3.22 -4.40
CA THR A 98 -7.73 -3.33 -3.65
C THR A 98 -8.65 -4.46 -4.10
N CYS A 99 -8.38 -5.13 -5.22
CA CYS A 99 -9.24 -6.22 -5.68
C CYS A 99 -9.38 -7.32 -4.63
N GLU A 100 -10.52 -8.01 -4.57
CA GLU A 100 -10.76 -8.97 -3.49
C GLU A 100 -9.98 -10.28 -3.67
N THR A 101 -9.47 -10.55 -4.87
CA THR A 101 -8.80 -11.79 -5.22
C THR A 101 -7.28 -11.65 -5.30
N GLY A 102 -6.58 -12.77 -5.14
CA GLY A 102 -5.13 -12.87 -5.33
C GLY A 102 -4.30 -12.70 -4.06
N LYS A 103 -3.12 -13.33 -4.05
CA LYS A 103 -2.20 -13.26 -2.90
C LYS A 103 -1.45 -11.92 -2.91
N LEU A 104 -0.88 -11.56 -1.75
CA LEU A 104 -0.08 -10.34 -1.61
C LEU A 104 0.98 -10.20 -2.72
N LEU A 105 1.78 -11.25 -2.93
CA LEU A 105 2.86 -11.23 -3.91
C LEU A 105 2.35 -11.16 -5.35
N ASP A 106 1.19 -11.75 -5.65
CA ASP A 106 0.60 -11.69 -6.97
C ASP A 106 0.16 -10.26 -7.30
N LYS A 107 -0.48 -9.58 -6.33
CA LYS A 107 -0.89 -8.18 -6.44
C LYS A 107 0.30 -7.24 -6.60
N VAL A 108 1.31 -7.37 -5.74
CA VAL A 108 2.52 -6.54 -5.80
C VAL A 108 3.30 -6.80 -7.09
N GLY A 109 3.37 -8.06 -7.53
CA GLY A 109 4.00 -8.45 -8.78
C GLY A 109 3.26 -7.88 -9.99
N PHE A 110 1.93 -7.88 -9.99
CA PHE A 110 1.15 -7.24 -11.04
C PHE A 110 1.37 -5.72 -11.09
N VAL A 111 1.37 -5.06 -9.93
CA VAL A 111 1.67 -3.62 -9.85
C VAL A 111 3.08 -3.35 -10.38
N PHE A 112 4.07 -4.18 -10.07
CA PHE A 112 5.41 -4.04 -10.65
C PHE A 112 5.37 -4.10 -12.18
N ASP A 113 4.72 -5.11 -12.76
CA ASP A 113 4.61 -5.30 -14.22
C ASP A 113 3.86 -4.14 -14.92
N LEU A 114 2.99 -3.44 -14.19
CA LEU A 114 2.28 -2.27 -14.69
C LEU A 114 3.23 -1.09 -14.98
N PHE A 115 4.31 -0.94 -14.21
CA PHE A 115 5.27 0.17 -14.33
C PHE A 115 6.59 -0.22 -14.98
N ASP A 116 6.84 -1.51 -15.21
CA ASP A 116 7.89 -2.00 -16.11
C ASP A 116 7.44 -1.65 -17.55
N PHE A 117 7.86 -0.47 -18.03
CA PHE A 117 7.33 0.06 -19.28
C PHE A 117 7.96 -0.58 -20.49
N ASP A 118 9.23 -0.98 -20.39
CA ASP A 118 10.00 -1.62 -21.45
C ASP A 118 10.01 -3.16 -21.36
N HIS A 119 9.37 -3.72 -20.33
CA HIS A 119 9.24 -5.16 -20.10
C HIS A 119 10.58 -5.87 -19.92
N THR A 120 11.55 -5.20 -19.28
CA THR A 120 12.87 -5.75 -18.98
C THR A 120 12.87 -6.70 -17.79
N GLY A 121 11.80 -6.72 -16.99
CA GLY A 121 11.72 -7.44 -15.71
C GLY A 121 12.40 -6.71 -14.57
N ALA A 122 12.77 -5.44 -14.77
CA ALA A 122 13.40 -4.56 -13.81
C ALA A 122 12.75 -3.16 -13.87
N LEU A 123 12.82 -2.40 -12.79
CA LEU A 123 12.38 -0.99 -12.77
C LEU A 123 13.59 -0.08 -12.63
N THR A 124 13.65 0.93 -13.50
CA THR A 124 14.48 2.10 -13.28
C THR A 124 14.01 2.88 -12.04
N LYS A 125 14.85 3.78 -11.53
CA LYS A 125 14.47 4.65 -10.39
C LYS A 125 13.24 5.51 -10.72
N ASP A 126 13.15 6.01 -11.94
CA ASP A 126 12.03 6.85 -12.39
C ASP A 126 10.72 6.06 -12.46
N GLU A 127 10.76 4.83 -12.98
CA GLU A 127 9.58 3.94 -12.99
C GLU A 127 9.12 3.59 -11.58
N LEU A 128 10.04 3.32 -10.65
CA LEU A 128 9.69 3.12 -9.25
C LEU A 128 9.05 4.38 -8.64
N MET A 129 9.55 5.57 -8.97
CA MET A 129 8.94 6.82 -8.49
C MET A 129 7.52 7.00 -9.03
N ILE A 130 7.27 6.66 -10.29
CA ILE A 130 5.93 6.70 -10.90
C ILE A 130 5.03 5.64 -10.25
N LEU A 131 5.54 4.43 -9.98
CA LEU A 131 4.83 3.36 -9.26
C LEU A 131 4.36 3.84 -7.89
N LEU A 132 5.28 4.39 -7.09
CA LEU A 132 4.98 4.85 -5.73
C LEU A 132 3.95 6.00 -5.75
N LYS A 133 4.15 7.01 -6.62
CA LYS A 133 3.22 8.14 -6.77
C LYS A 133 1.82 7.65 -7.17
N SER A 134 1.76 6.79 -8.18
CA SER A 134 0.50 6.35 -8.76
C SER A 134 -0.28 5.46 -7.79
N SER A 135 0.41 4.54 -7.11
CA SER A 135 -0.20 3.68 -6.09
C SER A 135 -0.75 4.50 -4.91
N VAL A 136 0.01 5.47 -4.41
CA VAL A 136 -0.42 6.32 -3.28
C VAL A 136 -1.61 7.19 -3.64
N ARG A 137 -1.58 7.85 -4.81
CA ARG A 137 -2.67 8.72 -5.26
C ARG A 137 -3.92 7.92 -5.60
N GLY A 138 -3.75 6.80 -6.30
CA GLY A 138 -4.83 5.88 -6.63
C GLY A 138 -5.52 5.36 -5.38
N LEU A 139 -4.77 4.79 -4.44
CA LEU A 139 -5.33 4.30 -3.18
C LEU A 139 -6.04 5.42 -2.39
N THR A 140 -5.48 6.63 -2.37
CA THR A 140 -6.11 7.78 -1.72
C THR A 140 -7.49 8.10 -2.31
N LYS A 141 -7.68 7.89 -3.61
CA LYS A 141 -8.96 8.13 -4.31
C LYS A 141 -9.94 6.96 -4.16
N LEU A 142 -9.44 5.72 -4.15
CA LEU A 142 -10.29 4.52 -4.14
C LEU A 142 -10.69 4.05 -2.74
N THR A 143 -10.10 4.60 -1.67
CA THR A 143 -10.31 4.08 -0.31
C THR A 143 -10.72 5.17 0.67
N GLN A 144 -11.54 4.78 1.66
CA GLN A 144 -11.99 5.64 2.73
C GLN A 144 -10.90 5.75 3.81
N GLY A 145 -10.47 6.97 4.13
CA GLY A 145 -9.64 7.25 5.31
C GLY A 145 -8.13 7.01 5.16
N LEU A 146 -7.67 6.28 4.14
CA LEU A 146 -6.23 6.07 3.92
C LEU A 146 -5.48 7.32 3.46
N GLY A 147 -6.14 8.28 2.82
CA GLY A 147 -5.47 9.46 2.24
C GLY A 147 -4.52 10.18 3.20
N ILE A 148 -4.96 10.40 4.45
CA ILE A 148 -4.13 11.05 5.48
C ILE A 148 -2.95 10.17 5.89
N GLN A 149 -3.15 8.86 5.99
CA GLN A 149 -2.08 7.93 6.39
C GLN A 149 -1.07 7.76 5.28
N LEU A 150 -1.52 7.60 4.03
CA LEU A 150 -0.67 7.49 2.85
C LEU A 150 0.12 8.78 2.61
N ALA A 151 -0.49 9.95 2.80
CA ALA A 151 0.23 11.22 2.75
C ALA A 151 1.34 11.34 3.81
N LYS A 152 1.18 10.69 4.97
CA LYS A 152 2.22 10.62 6.02
C LYS A 152 3.28 9.56 5.73
N LEU A 153 2.88 8.43 5.16
CA LEU A 153 3.78 7.30 4.83
C LEU A 153 4.68 7.61 3.65
N CYS A 154 4.11 8.28 2.66
CA CYS A 154 4.72 8.56 1.38
C CYS A 154 4.35 9.97 0.92
N PRO A 155 4.89 11.01 1.58
CA PRO A 155 4.67 12.39 1.14
C PRO A 155 5.17 12.56 -0.31
N MET A 156 4.40 13.23 -1.16
CA MET A 156 4.75 13.41 -2.58
C MET A 156 6.12 14.07 -2.78
N ALA A 157 6.51 14.97 -1.86
CA ALA A 157 7.81 15.63 -1.86
C ALA A 157 8.98 14.70 -1.50
N GLN A 158 8.72 13.53 -0.91
CA GLN A 158 9.73 12.56 -0.44
C GLN A 158 9.72 11.25 -1.24
N ILE A 159 9.03 11.21 -2.39
CA ILE A 159 8.97 10.01 -3.23
C ILE A 159 10.36 9.60 -3.69
N GLU A 160 11.19 10.56 -4.10
CA GLU A 160 12.54 10.29 -4.57
C GLU A 160 13.43 9.72 -3.47
N ASP A 161 13.30 10.25 -2.24
CA ASP A 161 14.01 9.72 -1.08
C ASP A 161 13.58 8.27 -0.80
N LEU A 162 12.28 7.98 -0.89
CA LEU A 162 11.76 6.63 -0.68
C LEU A 162 12.25 5.64 -1.74
N ALA A 163 12.27 6.05 -3.02
CA ALA A 163 12.84 5.24 -4.10
C ALA A 163 14.33 4.97 -3.85
N SER A 164 15.08 5.99 -3.40
CA SER A 164 16.50 5.88 -3.06
C SER A 164 16.74 4.95 -1.85
N VAL A 165 15.83 4.94 -0.87
CA VAL A 165 15.87 3.98 0.25
C VAL A 165 15.62 2.55 -0.25
N CYS A 166 14.67 2.34 -1.16
CA CYS A 166 14.40 1.03 -1.75
C CYS A 166 15.64 0.46 -2.46
N PHE A 167 16.27 1.25 -3.33
CA PHE A 167 17.48 0.86 -4.06
C PHE A 167 18.62 0.51 -3.10
N ARG A 168 18.87 1.36 -2.11
CA ARG A 168 19.90 1.13 -1.08
C ARG A 168 19.63 -0.14 -0.27
N HIS A 169 18.39 -0.41 0.11
CA HIS A 169 18.03 -1.64 0.83
C HIS A 169 18.21 -2.89 -0.03
N CYS A 170 18.11 -2.77 -1.34
CA CYS A 170 18.38 -3.84 -2.30
C CYS A 170 19.87 -3.94 -2.67
N GLY A 171 20.74 -3.07 -2.14
CA GLY A 171 22.16 -3.03 -2.48
C GLY A 171 22.45 -2.54 -3.90
N LEU A 172 21.56 -1.71 -4.46
CA LEU A 172 21.66 -1.17 -5.82
C LEU A 172 22.20 0.26 -5.80
N ASP A 173 23.02 0.57 -6.78
CA ASP A 173 23.49 1.92 -7.07
C ASP A 173 22.48 2.68 -7.95
N THR A 174 22.74 3.96 -8.24
CA THR A 174 21.81 4.81 -9.00
C THR A 174 21.67 4.44 -10.48
N THR A 175 22.59 3.63 -11.00
CA THR A 175 22.61 3.17 -12.40
C THR A 175 22.05 1.77 -12.59
N ASP A 176 21.79 1.06 -11.49
CA ASP A 176 21.25 -0.29 -11.54
C ASP A 176 19.74 -0.26 -11.65
N ASP A 177 19.15 -1.33 -12.19
CA ASP A 177 17.70 -1.50 -12.24
C ASP A 177 17.20 -2.47 -11.15
N LEU A 178 16.04 -2.16 -10.58
CA LEU A 178 15.42 -2.93 -9.53
C LEU A 178 14.65 -4.12 -10.10
N ARG A 179 15.25 -5.31 -10.04
CA ARG A 179 14.58 -6.56 -10.43
C ARG A 179 13.35 -6.86 -9.60
N LYS A 180 12.35 -7.51 -10.23
CA LYS A 180 11.08 -7.90 -9.60
C LYS A 180 11.26 -8.65 -8.29
N ASP A 181 12.12 -9.66 -8.24
CA ASP A 181 12.34 -10.45 -7.02
C ASP A 181 12.87 -9.61 -5.84
N SER A 182 13.75 -8.66 -6.13
CA SER A 182 14.30 -7.74 -5.12
C SER A 182 13.21 -6.79 -4.61
N PHE A 183 12.38 -6.27 -5.51
CA PHE A 183 11.23 -5.44 -5.14
C PHE A 183 10.23 -6.20 -4.25
N LEU A 184 9.86 -7.44 -4.64
CA LEU A 184 8.95 -8.27 -3.85
C LEU A 184 9.51 -8.56 -2.45
N LYS A 185 10.79 -8.88 -2.36
CA LYS A 185 11.48 -9.09 -1.06
C LYS A 185 11.46 -7.81 -0.22
N TRP A 186 11.72 -6.66 -0.82
CA TRP A 186 11.71 -5.37 -0.13
C TRP A 186 10.32 -5.01 0.40
N VAL A 187 9.26 -5.22 -0.39
CA VAL A 187 7.88 -4.99 0.05
C VAL A 187 7.55 -5.87 1.25
N CYS A 188 7.83 -7.18 1.17
CA CYS A 188 7.61 -8.12 2.28
C CYS A 188 8.42 -7.77 3.53
N ALA A 189 9.66 -7.30 3.37
CA ALA A 189 10.54 -6.90 4.45
C ALA A 189 10.18 -5.53 5.05
N THR A 190 9.24 -4.79 4.46
CA THR A 190 8.80 -3.47 4.92
C THR A 190 7.44 -3.58 5.64
N PRO A 191 7.40 -3.69 6.98
CA PRO A 191 6.19 -4.05 7.70
C PRO A 191 4.99 -3.13 7.45
N LYS A 192 5.24 -1.85 7.17
CA LYS A 192 4.18 -0.88 6.90
C LYS A 192 3.47 -1.14 5.56
N LEU A 193 4.22 -1.53 4.53
CA LEU A 193 3.68 -1.89 3.22
C LEU A 193 2.97 -3.23 3.33
N THR A 194 3.62 -4.23 3.93
CA THR A 194 3.01 -5.54 4.17
C THR A 194 1.70 -5.41 4.94
N ASN A 195 1.66 -4.67 6.06
CA ASN A 195 0.44 -4.50 6.85
C ASN A 195 -0.68 -3.80 6.07
N LEU A 196 -0.35 -2.82 5.23
CA LEU A 196 -1.33 -2.14 4.38
C LEU A 196 -1.90 -3.10 3.33
N LEU A 197 -1.01 -3.77 2.58
CA LEU A 197 -1.39 -4.65 1.49
C LEU A 197 -2.17 -5.88 1.98
N GLN A 198 -1.84 -6.40 3.17
CA GLN A 198 -2.56 -7.49 3.82
C GLN A 198 -4.03 -7.15 4.14
N CYS A 199 -4.42 -5.86 4.16
CA CYS A 199 -5.83 -5.48 4.31
C CYS A 199 -6.68 -5.83 3.07
N TYR A 200 -6.05 -6.04 1.92
CA TYR A 200 -6.70 -6.33 0.64
C TYR A 200 -6.42 -7.75 0.12
N VAL A 201 -5.72 -8.55 0.91
CA VAL A 201 -5.56 -9.96 0.60
C VAL A 201 -6.75 -10.67 1.21
N PRO A 202 -7.50 -11.47 0.43
CA PRO A 202 -8.59 -12.26 1.00
C PRO A 202 -8.00 -13.09 2.13
N LYS A 203 -8.64 -13.02 3.29
CA LYS A 203 -8.34 -13.92 4.40
C LYS A 203 -8.89 -15.29 4.05
N ASP A 204 -8.37 -15.91 3.00
CA ASP A 204 -8.44 -17.35 2.84
C ASP A 204 -8.02 -17.92 4.18
N LYS A 205 -8.89 -18.75 4.78
CA LYS A 205 -8.74 -19.32 6.13
C LYS A 205 -7.26 -19.54 6.38
N LEU A 206 -6.67 -18.74 7.28
CA LEU A 206 -5.24 -18.76 7.59
C LEU A 206 -4.75 -20.20 7.49
N THR A 207 -3.79 -20.45 6.61
CA THR A 207 -3.12 -21.75 6.66
C THR A 207 -2.65 -21.95 8.11
N ILE A 208 -2.63 -23.19 8.60
CA ILE A 208 -2.24 -23.46 9.99
C ILE A 208 -0.88 -22.82 10.30
N ASP A 209 0.00 -22.74 9.30
CA ASP A 209 1.32 -22.12 9.40
C ASP A 209 1.26 -20.58 9.48
N ASP A 210 0.39 -19.92 8.72
CA ASP A 210 0.18 -18.47 8.80
C ASP A 210 -0.54 -18.05 10.10
N ALA A 211 -1.47 -18.88 10.58
CA ALA A 211 -2.11 -18.75 11.88
C ALA A 211 -1.08 -18.91 12.99
N ALA A 212 -0.23 -19.95 12.91
CA ALA A 212 0.83 -20.20 13.87
C ALA A 212 1.85 -19.06 13.89
N ALA A 213 2.28 -18.56 12.73
CA ALA A 213 3.21 -17.43 12.63
C ALA A 213 2.61 -16.14 13.23
N SER A 214 1.32 -15.90 12.99
CA SER A 214 0.61 -14.73 13.53
C SER A 214 0.39 -14.84 15.04
N ILE A 215 -0.03 -16.01 15.55
CA ILE A 215 -0.16 -16.30 16.99
C ILE A 215 1.20 -16.18 17.68
N GLN A 216 2.27 -16.73 17.09
CA GLN A 216 3.63 -16.62 17.64
C GLN A 216 4.11 -15.16 17.68
N ARG A 217 3.80 -14.35 16.65
CA ARG A 217 4.15 -12.93 16.60
C ARG A 217 3.41 -12.14 17.68
N VAL A 218 2.12 -12.40 17.88
CA VAL A 218 1.30 -11.79 18.94
C VAL A 218 1.78 -12.23 20.32
N ALA A 219 2.02 -13.53 20.54
CA ALA A 219 2.51 -14.08 21.80
C ALA A 219 3.90 -13.53 22.17
N ARG A 220 4.84 -13.45 21.22
CA ARG A 220 6.15 -12.81 21.43
C ARG A 220 5.99 -11.33 21.79
N GLY A 221 5.06 -10.62 21.13
CA GLY A 221 4.73 -9.24 21.44
C GLY A 221 4.06 -9.06 22.82
N MET A 222 3.28 -10.04 23.29
CA MET A 222 2.67 -10.04 24.63
C MET A 222 3.71 -10.34 25.73
N LEU A 223 4.54 -11.37 25.52
CA LEU A 223 5.62 -11.74 26.44
C LEU A 223 6.64 -10.59 26.58
N GLY A 224 7.02 -9.96 25.47
CA GLY A 224 7.90 -8.79 25.50
C GLY A 224 7.29 -7.60 26.26
N ARG A 225 5.96 -7.39 26.15
CA ARG A 225 5.26 -6.34 26.91
C ARG A 225 5.18 -6.64 28.40
N ASN A 226 4.89 -7.89 28.79
CA ASN A 226 4.89 -8.32 30.18
C ASN A 226 6.28 -8.19 30.82
N PHE A 227 7.33 -8.64 30.12
CA PHE A 227 8.71 -8.50 30.61
C PHE A 227 9.11 -7.02 30.81
N VAL A 228 8.73 -6.14 29.89
CA VAL A 228 8.97 -4.70 30.03
C VAL A 228 8.17 -4.09 31.19
N GLN A 229 6.96 -4.57 31.46
CA GLN A 229 6.16 -4.14 32.61
C GLN A 229 6.76 -4.60 33.94
N GLU A 230 7.21 -5.86 34.03
CA GLU A 230 7.88 -6.39 35.23
C GLU A 230 9.17 -5.63 35.54
N LEU A 231 10.01 -5.37 34.53
CA LEU A 231 11.23 -4.56 34.71
C LEU A 231 10.92 -3.15 35.21
N LYS A 232 9.84 -2.52 34.73
CA LYS A 232 9.43 -1.19 35.20
C LYS A 232 8.93 -1.23 36.65
N LEU A 233 8.19 -2.26 37.03
CA LEU A 233 7.71 -2.45 38.39
C LEU A 233 8.89 -2.68 39.35
N HIS A 234 9.83 -3.54 38.97
CA HIS A 234 11.01 -3.82 39.78
C HIS A 234 11.88 -2.58 40.00
N LYS A 235 12.09 -1.77 38.95
CA LYS A 235 12.80 -0.49 39.07
C LYS A 235 12.10 0.50 40.01
N ARG A 236 10.76 0.55 40.00
CA ARG A 236 10.00 1.41 40.93
C ARG A 236 10.19 0.96 42.39
N ILE A 237 10.11 -0.34 42.64
CA ILE A 237 10.30 -0.90 43.99
C ILE A 237 11.70 -0.54 44.53
N LEU A 238 12.74 -0.67 43.72
CA LEU A 238 14.11 -0.29 44.12
C LEU A 238 14.22 1.21 44.42
N MET A 239 13.60 2.04 43.60
CA MET A 239 13.61 3.50 43.76
C MET A 239 12.86 3.93 45.03
N ASP A 240 11.73 3.29 45.33
CA ASP A 240 10.96 3.52 46.56
C ASP A 240 11.74 3.05 47.81
N GLN A 241 12.47 1.93 47.72
CA GLN A 241 13.35 1.46 48.79
C GLN A 241 14.52 2.43 49.04
N GLU A 242 15.14 2.97 47.99
CA GLU A 242 16.21 3.97 48.11
C GLU A 242 15.69 5.28 48.73
N LEU A 243 14.49 5.72 48.36
CA LEU A 243 13.81 6.88 48.97
C LEU A 243 13.50 6.64 50.45
N ASP A 244 12.97 5.48 50.81
CA ASP A 244 12.69 5.12 52.21
C ASP A 244 13.96 5.07 53.06
N ILE A 245 15.07 4.57 52.51
CA ILE A 245 16.37 4.56 53.18
C ILE A 245 16.90 6.00 53.36
N ALA A 246 16.82 6.83 52.31
CA ALA A 246 17.26 8.23 52.37
C ALA A 246 16.46 9.06 53.40
N VAL A 247 15.15 8.83 53.50
CA VAL A 247 14.26 9.46 54.50
C VAL A 247 14.61 9.00 55.92
N ARG A 248 15.01 7.74 56.13
CA ARG A 248 15.43 7.22 57.43
C ARG A 248 16.81 7.71 57.88
N VAL A 249 17.71 7.98 56.94
CA VAL A 249 19.07 8.51 57.22
C VAL A 249 19.07 10.02 57.44
N SER A 250 18.03 10.72 57.00
CA SER A 250 17.88 12.18 57.15
C SER A 250 17.09 12.62 58.40
N ARG A 251 16.79 11.68 59.32
CA ARG A 251 16.20 11.93 60.65
C ARG A 251 17.23 11.61 61.72
#